data_AF-A0A378A552-F1
#
_entry.id   AF-A0A378A552-F1
#
_cell.length_a   1.000
_cell.length_b   1.000
_cell.length_c   1.000
_cell.angle_alpha   90.00
_cell.angle_beta   90.00
_cell.angle_gamma   90.00
#
_symmetry.space_group_name_H-M   'P 1'
#
loop_
_entity.id
_entity.type
_entity.pdbx_description
1 polymer ?
#
loop_
_entity_poly.entity_id
_entity_poly.type
_entity_poly.pdbx_seq_one_letter_code
_entity_poly.pdbx_strand_id
1 'polypeptide(L)'
;MYKAGFATSQQAYDEAVDAVFTSLERLEQILGQHRYLTGNQLTEADIRLWTTLVRFDPVYVTHFKCDKRRISDYLNLYGFLRDIYQMPGIAETVSFPHIRHHYYRSHKTINPTGIISIGPQQDLNEPHGRDQRFR
;
A
#
# COMPACT_ATOMS: atom_id res chain seq x y z
N MET A 1 -3.67 7.40 5.53
CA MET A 1 -3.10 7.96 4.28
C MET A 1 -3.66 9.34 3.96
N TYR A 2 -4.93 9.47 3.52
CA TYR A 2 -5.52 10.77 3.16
C TYR A 2 -5.44 11.82 4.26
N LYS A 3 -5.72 11.45 5.52
CA LYS A 3 -5.59 12.37 6.67
C LYS A 3 -4.18 12.97 6.80
N ALA A 4 -3.14 12.17 6.57
CA ALA A 4 -1.75 12.66 6.55
C ALA A 4 -1.48 13.52 5.31
N GLY A 5 -1.83 13.01 4.12
CA GLY A 5 -1.56 13.71 2.86
C GLY A 5 -2.22 15.07 2.68
N PHE A 6 -3.37 15.30 3.33
CA PHE A 6 -4.13 16.55 3.27
C PHE A 6 -4.09 17.35 4.58
N ALA A 7 -3.24 16.97 5.54
CA ALA A 7 -3.11 17.69 6.79
C ALA A 7 -2.73 19.16 6.55
N THR A 8 -3.37 20.07 7.28
CA THR A 8 -3.10 21.52 7.21
C THR A 8 -2.22 22.02 8.35
N SER A 9 -1.86 21.14 9.29
CA SER A 9 -0.92 21.42 10.39
C SER A 9 0.04 20.25 10.56
N GLN A 10 1.23 20.54 11.10
CA GLN A 10 2.25 19.53 11.39
C GLN A 10 1.73 18.48 12.38
N GLN A 11 1.06 18.92 13.46
CA GLN A 11 0.51 18.00 14.46
C GLN A 11 -0.52 17.02 13.87
N ALA A 12 -1.45 17.51 13.03
CA ALA A 12 -2.44 16.64 12.40
C ALA A 12 -1.81 15.63 11.44
N TYR A 13 -0.73 16.04 10.77
CA TYR A 13 0.08 15.15 9.95
C TYR A 13 0.76 14.07 10.80
N ASP A 14 1.46 14.47 11.87
CA ASP A 14 2.22 13.58 12.77
C ASP A 14 1.31 12.50 13.36
N GLU A 15 0.16 12.89 13.93
CA GLU A 15 -0.83 11.96 14.47
C GLU A 15 -1.35 10.98 13.41
N ALA A 16 -1.65 11.49 12.21
CA ALA A 16 -2.22 10.68 11.13
C ALA A 16 -1.20 9.70 10.53
N VAL A 17 0.06 10.10 10.38
CA VAL A 17 1.11 9.25 9.81
C VAL A 17 1.57 8.19 10.83
N ASP A 18 1.64 8.53 12.12
CA ASP A 18 1.94 7.55 13.17
C ASP A 18 0.85 6.48 13.29
N ALA A 19 -0.43 6.87 13.19
CA ALA A 19 -1.54 5.92 13.19
C ALA A 19 -1.48 4.96 11.98
N VAL A 20 -1.03 5.44 10.82
CA VAL A 20 -0.80 4.60 9.62
C VAL A 20 0.23 3.53 9.93
N PHE A 21 1.42 3.92 10.39
CA PHE A 21 2.51 2.97 10.60
C PHE A 21 2.22 2.02 11.77
N THR A 22 1.58 2.49 12.84
CA THR A 22 1.10 1.62 13.92
C THR A 22 0.14 0.54 13.39
N SER A 23 -0.75 0.91 12.47
CA SER A 23 -1.67 -0.05 11.84
C SER A 23 -0.94 -1.02 10.91
N LEU A 24 0.04 -0.56 10.14
CA LEU A 24 0.85 -1.43 9.27
C LEU A 24 1.64 -2.45 10.09
N GLU A 25 2.27 -2.05 11.19
CA GLU A 25 2.98 -3.00 12.09
C GLU A 25 2.01 -4.06 12.65
N ARG A 26 0.80 -3.68 13.04
CA ARG A 26 -0.21 -4.64 13.49
C ARG A 26 -0.64 -5.61 12.38
N LEU A 27 -0.84 -5.10 11.16
CA LEU A 27 -1.23 -5.91 10.01
C LEU A 27 -0.10 -6.87 9.60
N GLU A 28 1.15 -6.42 9.65
CA GLU A 28 2.33 -7.26 9.44
C GLU A 28 2.36 -8.44 10.40
N GLN A 29 2.07 -8.20 11.69
CA GLN A 29 1.98 -9.27 12.69
C GLN A 29 0.86 -10.27 12.39
N ILE A 30 -0.34 -9.77 12.05
CA ILE A 30 -1.51 -10.61 11.71
C ILE A 30 -1.20 -11.48 10.48
N LEU A 31 -0.69 -10.87 9.40
CA LEU A 31 -0.35 -11.57 8.16
C LEU A 31 0.89 -12.47 8.29
N GLY A 32 1.61 -12.37 9.41
CA GLY A 32 2.65 -13.32 9.80
C GLY A 32 2.13 -14.63 10.38
N GLN A 33 0.88 -14.67 10.85
CA GLN A 33 0.29 -15.87 11.47
C GLN A 33 -0.45 -16.77 10.47
N HIS A 34 -1.07 -16.17 9.45
CA HIS A 34 -1.87 -16.87 8.46
C HIS A 34 -1.91 -16.09 7.14
N ARG A 35 -2.40 -16.74 6.07
CA ARG A 35 -2.29 -16.24 4.70
C ARG A 35 -3.04 -14.91 4.46
N TYR A 36 -4.23 -14.75 5.04
CA TYR A 36 -5.12 -13.58 4.88
C TYR A 36 -5.47 -12.98 6.24
N LEU A 37 -6.22 -11.89 6.32
CA LEU A 37 -6.47 -11.15 7.57
C LEU A 37 -7.21 -11.94 8.65
N THR A 38 -8.02 -12.94 8.26
CA THR A 38 -8.86 -13.71 9.19
C THR A 38 -8.57 -15.22 9.15
N GLY A 39 -7.44 -15.64 8.57
CA GLY A 39 -7.06 -17.04 8.45
C GLY A 39 -6.60 -17.42 7.04
N ASN A 40 -7.01 -18.59 6.56
CA ASN A 40 -6.60 -19.14 5.26
C ASN A 40 -7.60 -18.86 4.11
N GLN A 41 -8.74 -18.23 4.41
CA GLN A 41 -9.74 -17.82 3.42
C GLN A 41 -9.60 -16.33 3.12
N LEU A 42 -9.66 -15.99 1.84
CA LEU A 42 -9.71 -14.60 1.39
C LEU A 42 -11.09 -14.02 1.70
N THR A 43 -11.13 -12.80 2.24
CA THR A 43 -12.36 -12.09 2.58
C THR A 43 -12.41 -10.71 1.93
N GLU A 44 -13.55 -10.02 2.01
CA GLU A 44 -13.65 -8.63 1.57
C GLU A 44 -12.70 -7.69 2.33
N ALA A 45 -12.34 -8.03 3.58
CA ALA A 45 -11.43 -7.22 4.38
C ALA A 45 -10.04 -7.18 3.73
N ASP A 46 -9.59 -8.31 3.18
CA ASP A 46 -8.33 -8.42 2.45
C ASP A 46 -8.33 -7.55 1.20
N ILE A 47 -9.40 -7.61 0.41
CA ILE A 47 -9.54 -6.82 -0.83
C ILE A 47 -9.53 -5.32 -0.51
N ARG A 48 -10.24 -4.90 0.55
CA ARG A 48 -10.27 -3.50 1.01
C ARG A 48 -8.90 -3.01 1.47
N LEU A 49 -8.14 -3.84 2.19
CA LEU A 49 -6.76 -3.52 2.54
C LEU A 49 -5.88 -3.46 1.29
N TRP A 50 -5.94 -4.48 0.44
CA TRP A 50 -5.07 -4.65 -0.71
C TRP A 50 -5.16 -3.49 -1.70
N THR A 51 -6.36 -2.97 -1.96
CA THR A 51 -6.55 -1.79 -2.81
C THR A 51 -5.85 -0.53 -2.27
N THR A 52 -5.64 -0.45 -0.96
CA THR A 52 -4.82 0.59 -0.34
C THR A 52 -3.33 0.28 -0.50
N LEU A 53 -2.89 -0.95 -0.22
CA LEU A 53 -1.49 -1.36 -0.29
C LEU A 53 -0.89 -1.22 -1.70
N VAL A 54 -1.63 -1.60 -2.74
CA VAL A 54 -1.14 -1.52 -4.14
C VAL A 54 -0.88 -0.08 -4.60
N ARG A 55 -1.45 0.92 -3.92
CA ARG A 55 -1.23 2.35 -4.18
C ARG A 55 -0.20 2.98 -3.24
N PHE A 56 0.23 2.27 -2.20
CA PHE A 56 1.06 2.82 -1.13
C PHE A 56 2.43 3.25 -1.64
N ASP A 57 3.22 2.34 -2.17
CA ASP A 57 4.58 2.65 -2.64
C ASP A 57 4.57 3.59 -3.86
N PRO A 58 3.74 3.40 -4.91
CA PRO A 58 3.77 4.24 -6.10
C PRO A 58 3.27 5.69 -5.87
N VAL A 59 2.48 5.91 -4.82
CA VAL A 59 1.81 7.19 -4.54
C VAL A 59 1.99 7.62 -3.10
N TYR A 60 1.41 6.90 -2.13
CA TYR A 60 1.23 7.43 -0.78
C TYR A 60 2.52 7.68 -0.02
N VAL A 61 3.58 6.90 -0.30
CA VAL A 61 4.92 7.12 0.26
C VAL A 61 5.36 8.57 0.00
N THR A 62 5.41 8.99 -1.26
CA THR A 62 5.90 10.32 -1.60
C THR A 62 4.80 11.39 -1.60
N HIS A 63 3.70 11.14 -2.30
CA HIS A 63 2.63 12.14 -2.53
C HIS A 63 1.89 12.50 -1.25
N PHE A 64 1.70 11.55 -0.34
CA PHE A 64 1.09 11.78 0.98
C PHE A 64 2.10 11.76 2.12
N LYS A 65 3.41 11.73 1.81
CA LYS A 65 4.52 11.72 2.78
C LYS A 65 4.46 10.59 3.80
N CYS A 66 3.79 9.48 3.51
CA CYS A 66 3.81 8.33 4.40
C CYS A 66 5.05 7.48 4.14
N ASP A 67 6.22 8.02 4.47
CA ASP A 67 7.53 7.59 3.96
C ASP A 67 8.46 6.93 4.98
N LYS A 68 8.00 6.68 6.22
CA LYS A 68 8.79 5.99 7.25
C LYS A 68 9.28 4.60 6.79
N ARG A 69 8.44 3.85 6.06
CA ARG A 69 8.73 2.55 5.44
C ARG A 69 7.86 2.38 4.20
N ARG A 70 8.37 1.64 3.20
CA ARG A 70 7.60 1.17 2.04
C ARG A 70 6.92 -0.14 2.38
N ILE A 71 5.88 -0.52 1.65
CA ILE A 71 5.28 -1.85 1.75
C ILE A 71 6.32 -2.92 1.39
N SER A 72 7.19 -2.65 0.41
CA SER A 72 8.31 -3.53 0.06
C SER A 72 9.29 -3.85 1.20
N ASP A 73 9.30 -3.04 2.28
CA ASP A 73 10.17 -3.25 3.44
C ASP A 73 9.56 -4.22 4.47
N TYR A 74 8.30 -4.66 4.27
CA TYR A 74 7.58 -5.56 5.15
C TYR A 74 7.43 -6.95 4.53
N LEU A 75 7.91 -7.99 5.23
CA LEU A 75 7.91 -9.36 4.72
C LEU A 75 6.50 -9.88 4.42
N ASN A 76 5.58 -9.79 5.39
CA ASN A 76 4.26 -10.38 5.27
C ASN A 76 3.32 -9.50 4.44
N LEU A 77 3.34 -8.19 4.61
CA LEU A 77 2.55 -7.24 3.82
C LEU A 77 2.95 -7.25 2.34
N TYR A 78 4.25 -7.24 2.00
CA TYR A 78 4.67 -7.30 0.60
C TYR A 78 4.38 -8.67 -0.02
N GLY A 79 4.54 -9.75 0.76
CA GLY A 79 4.08 -11.08 0.35
C GLY A 79 2.58 -11.09 0.07
N PHE A 80 1.75 -10.53 0.94
CA PHE A 80 0.29 -10.45 0.81
C PHE A 80 -0.13 -9.60 -0.40
N LEU A 81 0.56 -8.47 -0.63
CA LEU A 81 0.36 -7.61 -1.79
C LEU A 81 0.56 -8.40 -3.09
N ARG A 82 1.67 -9.15 -3.19
CA ARG A 82 2.00 -10.00 -4.35
C ARG A 82 1.05 -11.19 -4.50
N ASP A 83 0.68 -11.84 -3.40
CA ASP A 83 -0.24 -12.99 -3.38
C ASP A 83 -1.57 -12.65 -4.09
N ILE A 84 -2.21 -11.54 -3.70
CA ILE A 84 -3.46 -11.12 -4.33
C ILE A 84 -3.21 -10.56 -5.74
N TYR A 85 -2.12 -9.82 -5.98
CA TYR A 85 -1.80 -9.27 -7.32
C TYR A 85 -1.67 -10.38 -8.38
N GLN A 86 -1.11 -11.53 -7.99
CA GLN A 86 -0.85 -12.68 -8.87
C GLN A 86 -2.05 -13.62 -9.01
N MET A 87 -3.18 -13.35 -8.35
CA MET A 87 -4.40 -14.12 -8.60
C MET A 87 -4.89 -13.90 -10.05
N PRO A 88 -5.44 -14.94 -10.71
CA PRO A 88 -5.94 -14.82 -12.08
C PRO A 88 -6.93 -13.65 -12.24
N GLY A 89 -6.66 -12.78 -13.22
CA GLY A 89 -7.50 -11.62 -13.54
C GLY A 89 -7.35 -10.40 -12.61
N ILE A 90 -6.49 -10.43 -11.58
CA ILE A 90 -6.31 -9.26 -10.71
C ILE A 90 -5.36 -8.23 -11.32
N ALA A 91 -4.24 -8.66 -11.91
CA ALA A 91 -3.22 -7.75 -12.45
C ALA A 91 -3.79 -6.78 -13.51
N GLU A 92 -4.72 -7.23 -14.36
CA GLU A 92 -5.39 -6.40 -15.38
C GLU A 92 -6.26 -5.27 -14.81
N THR A 93 -6.66 -5.38 -13.54
CA THR A 93 -7.43 -4.34 -12.85
C THR A 93 -6.54 -3.19 -12.34
N VAL A 94 -5.21 -3.35 -12.39
CA VAL A 94 -4.25 -2.38 -11.85
C VAL A 94 -3.56 -1.61 -12.97
N SER A 95 -3.95 -0.35 -13.14
CA SER A 95 -3.23 0.60 -14.00
C SER A 95 -2.41 1.59 -13.16
N PHE A 96 -1.11 1.33 -13.01
CA PHE A 96 -0.20 2.27 -12.35
C PHE A 96 -0.13 3.64 -13.05
N PRO A 97 -0.11 3.74 -14.39
CA PRO A 97 -0.19 5.04 -15.05
C PRO A 97 -1.43 5.83 -14.62
N HIS A 98 -2.61 5.22 -14.59
CA HIS A 98 -3.84 5.89 -14.17
C HIS A 98 -3.79 6.30 -12.70
N ILE A 99 -3.38 5.40 -11.81
CA ILE A 99 -3.20 5.67 -10.37
C ILE A 99 -2.27 6.88 -10.19
N ARG A 100 -1.05 6.83 -10.73
CA ARG A 100 -0.04 7.86 -10.50
C ARG A 100 -0.43 9.20 -11.13
N HIS A 101 -0.96 9.19 -12.35
CA HIS A 101 -1.45 10.42 -13.00
C HIS A 101 -2.55 11.07 -12.17
N HIS A 102 -3.54 10.30 -11.71
CA HIS A 102 -4.65 10.83 -10.94
C HIS A 102 -4.15 11.55 -9.67
N TYR A 103 -3.35 10.89 -8.83
CA TYR A 103 -2.92 11.49 -7.56
C TYR A 103 -1.99 12.67 -7.73
N TYR A 104 -0.92 12.52 -8.52
CA TYR A 104 0.10 13.55 -8.64
C TYR A 104 -0.38 14.77 -9.41
N ARG A 105 -1.24 14.60 -10.43
CA ARG A 105 -1.68 15.72 -11.29
C ARG A 105 -2.95 16.41 -10.79
N SER A 106 -3.88 15.69 -10.14
CA SER A 106 -5.17 16.27 -9.73
C SER A 106 -5.08 17.05 -8.42
N HIS A 107 -4.23 16.63 -7.47
CA HIS A 107 -4.11 17.26 -6.16
C HIS A 107 -3.18 18.48 -6.17
N LYS A 108 -3.57 19.54 -6.89
CA LYS A 108 -2.76 20.76 -7.05
C LYS A 108 -2.45 21.50 -5.74
N THR A 109 -3.27 21.31 -4.71
CA THR A 109 -3.02 21.85 -3.37
C THR A 109 -1.84 21.17 -2.66
N ILE A 110 -1.56 19.91 -2.99
CA ILE A 110 -0.45 19.12 -2.42
C ILE A 110 0.77 19.19 -3.34
N ASN A 111 0.56 19.08 -4.65
CA ASN A 111 1.61 19.04 -5.67
C ASN A 111 1.33 20.07 -6.78
N PRO A 112 1.66 21.36 -6.57
CA PRO A 112 1.34 22.43 -7.52
C PRO A 112 1.86 22.18 -8.94
N THR A 113 3.09 21.70 -9.05
CA THR A 113 3.74 21.41 -10.34
C THR A 113 3.08 20.24 -11.06
N GLY A 114 2.42 19.33 -10.34
CA GLY A 114 1.83 18.12 -10.90
C GLY A 114 2.87 17.13 -11.44
N ILE A 115 4.14 17.28 -11.07
CA ILE A 115 5.20 16.37 -11.47
C ILE A 115 4.94 15.01 -10.81
N ILE A 116 5.05 13.94 -11.60
CA ILE A 116 4.96 12.57 -11.13
C ILE A 116 6.38 12.14 -10.77
N SER A 117 6.63 11.83 -9.49
CA SER A 117 7.91 11.26 -9.03
C SER A 117 8.28 10.01 -9.85
N ILE A 118 9.56 9.63 -9.95
CA ILE A 118 9.94 8.35 -10.57
C ILE A 118 9.31 7.15 -9.82
N GLY A 119 9.16 7.28 -8.49
CA GLY A 119 8.53 6.29 -7.62
C GLY A 119 9.51 5.27 -7.04
N PRO A 120 9.22 4.69 -5.86
CA PRO A 120 9.97 3.56 -5.33
C PRO A 120 9.92 2.36 -6.29
N GLN A 121 11.04 1.67 -6.44
CA GLN A 121 11.12 0.43 -7.20
C GLN A 121 10.39 -0.70 -6.45
N GLN A 122 9.58 -1.46 -7.18
CA GLN A 122 8.91 -2.67 -6.70
C GLN A 122 8.71 -3.64 -7.88
N ASP A 123 8.72 -4.94 -7.61
CA ASP A 123 8.31 -5.98 -8.55
C ASP A 123 7.22 -6.87 -7.92
N LEU A 124 6.00 -6.74 -8.43
CA LEU A 124 4.84 -7.47 -7.93
C LEU A 124 4.70 -8.87 -8.55
N ASN A 125 5.53 -9.22 -9.53
CA ASN A 125 5.52 -10.55 -10.18
C ASN A 125 6.47 -11.55 -9.51
N GLU A 126 7.31 -11.11 -8.58
CA GLU A 126 8.18 -12.02 -7.84
C GLU A 126 7.37 -13.05 -7.04
N PRO A 127 7.80 -14.33 -6.98
CA PRO A 127 7.12 -15.35 -6.17
C PRO A 127 6.98 -14.93 -4.70
N HIS A 128 5.78 -15.09 -4.14
CA HIS A 128 5.47 -14.68 -2.76
C HIS A 128 5.60 -15.82 -1.73
N GLY A 129 5.45 -17.09 -2.12
CA GLY A 129 5.60 -18.27 -1.27
C GLY A 129 4.56 -18.44 -0.14
N ARG A 130 3.58 -17.54 -0.03
CA ARG A 130 2.56 -17.56 1.03
C ARG A 130 1.57 -18.73 0.93
N ASP A 131 1.40 -19.29 -0.26
CA ASP A 131 0.59 -20.48 -0.51
C ASP A 131 1.22 -21.77 0.06
N GLN A 132 2.53 -21.75 0.31
CA GLN A 132 3.27 -22.87 0.90
C GLN A 132 3.56 -22.66 2.39
N ARG A 133 3.86 -21.42 2.78
CA ARG A 133 4.25 -21.07 4.16
C ARG A 133 3.17 -21.38 5.22
N PHE A 134 1.90 -21.35 4.85
CA PHE A 134 0.77 -21.50 5.78
C PHE A 134 -0.10 -22.74 5.46
N ARG A 135 0.47 -23.75 4.81
CA ARG A 135 -0.19 -25.05 4.59
C ARG A 135 -0.29 -25.86 5.87
#